data_AF-M3ES48-F1
#
_entry.id   AF-M3ES48-F1
#
_cell.length_a   1.000
_cell.length_b   1.000
_cell.length_c   1.000
_cell.angle_alpha   90.00
_cell.angle_beta   90.00
_cell.angle_gamma   90.00
#
_symmetry.space_group_name_H-M   'P 1'
#
loop_
_entity.id
_entity.type
_entity.pdbx_description
1 polymer ?
#
loop_
_entity_poly.entity_id
_entity_poly.type
_entity_poly.pdbx_seq_one_letter_code
_entity_poly.pdbx_strand_id
1 'polypeptide(L)'
;MVDAQKTRRIGDRLIGYFISPVLWKQIGPGLSAGRVQSVALKWICEREEEIRNFKIEIYYNILLHGTDQKGIVGIFSRTGDRIFSKEKADQILQNVQKEKELRISEKKETLGKLFPPPPFQTASLQQEAFKKLRFSSKKQ
;
A
#
# COMPACT_ATOMS: atom_id res chain seq x y z
N MET A 1 -9.41 -24.76 27.08
CA MET A 1 -9.68 -23.35 26.68
C MET A 1 -9.33 -22.34 27.79
N VAL A 2 -9.70 -22.62 29.04
CA VAL A 2 -9.43 -21.73 30.18
C VAL A 2 -7.92 -21.55 30.45
N ASP A 3 -7.14 -22.63 30.45
CA ASP A 3 -5.71 -22.54 30.80
C ASP A 3 -4.89 -21.83 29.72
N ALA A 4 -5.24 -21.98 28.45
CA ALA A 4 -4.63 -21.20 27.37
C ALA A 4 -4.82 -19.68 27.56
N GLN A 5 -6.02 -19.25 27.96
CA GLN A 5 -6.28 -17.83 28.27
C GLN A 5 -5.56 -17.37 29.54
N LYS A 6 -5.44 -18.23 30.57
CA LYS A 6 -4.65 -17.93 31.77
C LYS A 6 -3.17 -17.75 31.45
N THR A 7 -2.57 -18.68 30.70
CA THR A 7 -1.17 -18.61 30.27
C THR A 7 -0.92 -17.34 29.45
N ARG A 8 -1.81 -17.00 28.51
CA ARG A 8 -1.71 -15.75 27.74
C ARG A 8 -1.69 -14.52 28.65
N ARG A 9 -2.63 -14.45 29.62
CA ARG A 9 -2.71 -13.33 30.58
C ARG A 9 -1.46 -13.22 31.44
N ILE A 10 -0.91 -14.35 31.90
CA ILE A 10 0.33 -14.37 32.68
C ILE A 10 1.48 -13.88 31.81
N GLY A 11 1.64 -14.39 30.59
CA GLY A 11 2.69 -13.96 29.66
C GLY A 11 2.63 -12.47 29.34
N ASP A 12 1.44 -11.94 29.07
CA ASP A 12 1.24 -10.50 28.82
C ASP A 12 1.63 -9.65 30.06
N ARG A 13 1.36 -10.12 31.28
CA ARG A 13 1.75 -9.44 32.53
C ARG A 13 3.25 -9.50 32.81
N LEU A 14 3.89 -10.65 32.59
CA LEU A 14 5.33 -10.81 32.79
C LEU A 14 6.10 -9.79 31.93
N ILE A 15 5.79 -9.73 30.64
CA ILE A 15 6.45 -8.81 29.72
C ILE A 15 6.20 -7.35 30.14
N GLY A 16 4.95 -7.00 30.49
CA GLY A 16 4.61 -5.65 30.93
C GLY A 16 5.38 -5.23 32.19
N TYR A 17 5.39 -6.06 33.23
CA TYR A 17 5.98 -5.72 34.53
C TYR A 17 7.50 -5.85 34.60
N PHE A 18 8.11 -6.73 33.82
CA PHE A 18 9.57 -6.86 33.81
C PHE A 18 10.24 -5.86 32.84
N ILE A 19 9.66 -5.60 31.68
CA ILE A 19 10.32 -4.76 30.66
C ILE A 19 10.03 -3.26 30.88
N SER A 20 8.83 -2.87 31.31
CA SER A 20 8.50 -1.45 31.49
C SER A 20 9.42 -0.72 32.49
N PRO A 21 9.78 -1.30 33.65
CA PRO A 21 10.75 -0.67 34.56
C PRO A 21 12.16 -0.50 33.97
N VAL A 22 12.57 -1.40 33.07
CA VAL A 22 13.85 -1.26 32.35
C VAL A 22 13.77 -0.08 31.40
N LEU A 23 12.66 0.09 30.67
CA LEU A 23 12.44 1.25 29.80
C LEU A 23 12.45 2.56 30.58
N TRP A 24 11.91 2.59 31.81
CA TRP A 24 11.93 3.80 32.64
C TRP A 24 13.34 4.21 33.04
N LYS A 25 14.19 3.23 33.34
CA LYS A 25 15.60 3.48 33.70
C LYS A 25 16.45 3.91 32.51
N GLN A 26 16.15 3.40 31.31
CA GLN A 26 17.01 3.58 30.12
C GLN A 26 16.56 4.73 29.20
N ILE A 27 15.25 4.99 29.12
CA ILE A 27 14.68 5.93 28.15
C ILE A 27 13.88 7.03 28.86
N GLY A 28 12.88 6.67 29.66
CA GLY A 28 12.08 7.67 30.36
C GLY A 28 10.85 7.10 31.10
N PRO A 29 10.40 7.78 32.16
CA PRO A 29 9.27 7.34 32.96
C PRO A 29 7.97 7.30 32.14
N GLY A 30 7.06 6.38 32.47
CA GLY A 30 5.74 6.27 31.84
C GLY A 30 5.68 5.45 30.54
N LEU A 31 6.82 4.93 30.07
CA LEU A 31 6.86 4.02 28.91
C LEU A 31 6.30 2.63 29.25
N SER A 32 5.72 1.97 28.26
CA SER A 32 5.19 0.61 28.43
C SER A 32 5.73 -0.32 27.34
N ALA A 33 6.00 -1.55 27.74
CA ALA A 33 6.31 -2.65 26.83
C ALA A 33 5.20 -3.69 26.89
N GLY A 34 4.87 -4.27 25.75
CA GLY A 34 3.84 -5.30 25.67
C GLY A 34 4.12 -6.26 24.53
N ARG A 35 3.85 -7.55 24.74
CA ARG A 35 4.13 -8.61 23.76
C ARG A 35 3.57 -8.32 22.37
N VAL A 36 2.36 -7.74 22.30
CA VAL A 36 1.67 -7.42 21.05
C VAL A 36 1.82 -5.94 20.68
N GLN A 37 1.70 -5.04 21.66
CA GLN A 37 1.77 -3.59 21.45
C GLN A 37 3.13 -3.15 20.89
N SER A 38 4.24 -3.70 21.42
CA SER A 38 5.58 -3.37 20.96
C SER A 38 5.84 -3.83 19.52
N VAL A 39 5.28 -4.98 19.11
CA VAL A 39 5.39 -5.47 17.72
C VAL A 39 4.54 -4.61 16.77
N ALA A 40 3.32 -4.24 17.17
CA ALA A 40 2.48 -3.35 16.38
C ALA A 40 3.13 -1.97 16.20
N LEU A 41 3.75 -1.42 17.26
CA LEU A 41 4.50 -0.17 17.18
C LEU A 41 5.73 -0.31 16.27
N LYS A 42 6.44 -1.44 16.35
CA LYS A 42 7.58 -1.73 15.47
C LYS A 42 7.19 -1.65 13.99
N TRP A 43 6.06 -2.23 13.58
CA TRP A 43 5.60 -2.13 12.18
C TRP A 43 5.35 -0.68 11.73
N ILE A 44 4.82 0.16 12.62
CA ILE A 44 4.63 1.58 12.33
C ILE A 44 5.98 2.29 12.19
N CYS A 45 6.93 2.02 13.09
CA CYS A 45 8.27 2.58 13.04
C CYS A 45 9.04 2.14 11.77
N GLU A 46 8.96 0.87 11.39
CA GLU A 46 9.55 0.35 10.15
C GLU A 46 8.97 1.05 8.92
N ARG A 47 7.64 1.21 8.87
CA ARG A 47 6.97 1.93 7.78
C ARG A 47 7.38 3.40 7.70
N GLU A 48 7.54 4.05 8.86
CA GLU A 48 8.02 5.43 8.96
C GLU A 48 9.49 5.56 8.52
N GLU A 49 10.33 4.58 8.85
CA GLU A 49 11.71 4.52 8.40
C GLU A 49 11.80 4.32 6.89
N GLU A 50 10.97 3.46 6.30
CA GLU A 50 10.84 3.33 4.84
C GLU A 50 10.45 4.66 4.18
N ILE A 51 9.52 5.42 4.78
CA ILE A 51 9.09 6.73 4.28
C ILE A 51 10.24 7.74 4.36
N ARG A 52 11.00 7.77 5.47
CA ARG A 52 12.14 8.67 5.65
C ARG A 52 13.30 8.35 4.72
N ASN A 53 13.54 7.07 4.47
CA ASN A 53 14.59 6.58 3.60
C ASN A 53 14.16 6.52 2.12
N PHE A 54 12.92 6.89 1.80
CA PHE A 54 12.40 6.88 0.44
C PHE A 54 13.15 7.90 -0.44
N LYS A 55 13.91 7.38 -1.41
CA LYS A 55 14.58 8.21 -2.42
C LYS A 55 13.63 8.41 -3.59
N ILE A 56 13.28 9.67 -3.84
CA ILE A 56 12.41 10.04 -4.95
C ILE A 56 13.15 9.79 -6.26
N GLU A 57 12.60 8.89 -7.09
CA GLU A 57 13.08 8.67 -8.45
C GLU A 57 12.14 9.36 -9.45
N ILE A 58 12.72 10.21 -10.30
CA ILE A 58 11.97 10.85 -11.38
C ILE A 58 11.85 9.84 -12.52
N TYR A 59 10.62 9.59 -12.95
CA TYR A 59 10.35 8.83 -14.15
C TYR A 59 9.34 9.55 -15.03
N TYR A 60 9.47 9.30 -16.33
CA TYR A 60 8.62 9.87 -17.36
C TYR A 60 7.73 8.77 -17.92
N ASN A 61 6.43 9.07 -18.00
CA ASN A 61 5.45 8.27 -18.71
C ASN A 61 5.00 9.07 -19.94
N ILE A 62 5.07 8.44 -21.11
CA ILE A 62 4.59 9.04 -22.35
C ILE A 62 3.18 8.53 -22.59
N LEU A 63 2.23 9.47 -22.63
CA LEU A 63 0.83 9.22 -22.91
C LEU A 63 0.52 9.70 -24.32
N LEU A 64 -0.12 8.84 -25.11
CA LEU A 64 -0.59 9.15 -26.44
C LEU A 64 -2.09 9.29 -26.41
N HIS A 65 -2.57 10.44 -26.88
CA HIS A 65 -3.98 10.71 -27.07
C HIS A 65 -4.30 10.48 -28.55
N GLY A 66 -5.04 9.41 -28.84
CA GLY A 66 -5.53 9.11 -30.18
C GLY A 66 -7.04 9.25 -30.22
N THR A 67 -7.55 9.92 -31.26
CA THR A 67 -8.99 9.97 -31.54
C THR A 67 -9.27 9.07 -32.72
N ASP A 68 -10.16 8.09 -32.54
CA ASP A 68 -10.64 7.27 -33.66
C ASP A 68 -11.57 8.10 -34.58
N GLN A 69 -11.79 7.64 -35.82
CA GLN A 69 -12.75 8.27 -36.76
C GLN A 69 -14.18 8.35 -36.19
N LYS A 70 -14.48 7.53 -35.16
CA LYS A 70 -15.75 7.51 -34.41
C LYS A 70 -15.77 8.44 -33.19
N GLY A 71 -14.74 9.25 -32.96
CA GLY A 71 -14.66 10.19 -31.84
C GLY A 71 -14.30 9.56 -30.48
N ILE A 72 -13.87 8.30 -30.45
CA ILE A 72 -13.40 7.64 -29.22
C ILE A 72 -11.99 8.12 -28.90
N VAL A 73 -11.81 8.72 -27.72
CA VAL A 73 -10.50 9.13 -27.20
C VAL A 73 -9.87 7.96 -26.46
N GLY A 74 -8.79 7.41 -27.02
CA GLY A 74 -7.94 6.42 -26.37
C GLY A 74 -6.73 7.07 -25.73
N ILE A 75 -6.46 6.73 -24.46
CA ILE A 75 -5.19 7.05 -23.80
C ILE A 75 -4.32 5.79 -23.87
N PHE A 76 -3.24 5.86 -24.63
CA PHE A 76 -2.28 4.78 -24.73
C PHE A 76 -1.04 5.16 -23.93
N SER A 77 -0.54 4.21 -23.13
CA SER A 77 0.73 4.34 -22.43
C SER A 77 1.66 3.25 -22.94
N ARG A 78 2.95 3.57 -23.02
CA ARG A 78 3.96 2.56 -23.36
C ARG A 78 3.94 1.45 -22.31
N THR A 79 3.80 0.20 -22.76
CA THR A 79 3.78 -0.97 -21.89
C THR A 79 5.15 -1.19 -21.25
N GLY A 80 5.18 -1.29 -19.92
CA GLY A 80 6.28 -1.94 -19.17
C GLY A 80 7.32 -1.02 -18.54
N ASP A 81 7.86 -0.04 -19.28
CA ASP A 81 9.08 0.65 -18.82
C ASP A 81 8.86 2.10 -18.43
N ARG A 82 9.05 2.39 -17.15
CA ARG A 82 9.24 3.74 -16.64
C ARG A 82 10.56 4.29 -17.19
N ILE A 83 10.53 5.45 -17.82
CA ILE A 83 11.72 6.05 -18.41
C ILE A 83 12.38 6.95 -17.36
N PHE A 84 13.56 6.57 -16.87
CA PHE A 84 14.26 7.34 -15.82
C PHE A 84 15.16 8.46 -16.36
N SER A 85 15.49 8.46 -17.66
CA SER A 85 16.29 9.51 -18.30
C SER A 85 15.41 10.43 -19.13
N LYS A 86 15.51 11.74 -18.87
CA LYS A 86 14.81 12.78 -19.62
C LYS A 86 15.19 12.76 -21.11
N GLU A 87 16.47 12.57 -21.43
CA GLU A 87 16.97 12.53 -22.81
C GLU A 87 16.32 11.39 -23.61
N LYS A 88 16.19 10.21 -22.99
CA LYS A 88 15.50 9.08 -23.61
C LYS A 88 14.02 9.37 -23.81
N ALA A 89 13.38 10.03 -22.84
CA ALA A 89 11.97 10.42 -22.97
C ALA A 89 11.75 11.40 -24.12
N ASP A 90 12.63 12.41 -24.25
CA ASP A 90 12.58 13.41 -25.32
C ASP A 90 12.85 12.80 -26.69
N GLN A 91 13.79 11.85 -26.81
CA GLN A 91 14.04 11.11 -28.05
C GLN A 91 12.81 10.28 -28.48
N ILE A 92 12.17 9.59 -27.52
CA ILE A 92 10.96 8.81 -27.82
C ILE A 92 9.83 9.76 -28.24
N LEU A 93 9.67 10.90 -27.56
CA LEU A 93 8.65 11.89 -27.91
C LEU A 93 8.86 12.45 -29.32
N GLN A 94 10.11 12.74 -29.72
CA GLN A 94 10.44 13.17 -31.08
C GLN A 94 10.16 12.09 -32.13
N ASN A 95 10.44 10.82 -31.82
CA ASN A 95 10.16 9.71 -32.74
C ASN A 95 8.65 9.52 -32.92
N VAL A 96 7.87 9.57 -31.83
CA VAL A 96 6.41 9.41 -31.90
C VAL A 96 5.73 10.62 -32.56
N GLN A 97 6.25 11.85 -32.42
CA GLN A 97 5.71 13.00 -33.14
C GLN A 97 5.88 12.91 -34.66
N LYS A 98 6.90 12.20 -35.14
CA LYS A 98 7.14 11.99 -36.58
C LYS A 98 6.17 10.96 -37.17
N GLU A 99 5.74 9.99 -36.37
CA GLU A 99 4.80 8.94 -36.77
C GLU A 99 3.36 9.37 -36.44
N LYS A 100 2.68 9.98 -37.42
CA LYS A 100 1.26 10.38 -37.29
C LYS A 100 0.27 9.22 -37.40
N GLU A 101 0.73 8.04 -37.78
CA GLU A 101 -0.12 6.86 -38.00
C GLU A 101 0.04 5.86 -36.85
N LEU A 102 -0.96 5.83 -35.97
CA LEU A 102 -1.04 4.82 -34.92
C LEU A 102 -1.72 3.57 -35.49
N ARG A 103 -0.96 2.46 -35.58
CA ARG A 103 -1.51 1.15 -35.93
C ARG A 103 -1.80 0.34 -34.68
N ILE A 104 -3.03 -0.14 -34.55
CA ILE A 104 -3.40 -1.08 -33.49
C ILE A 104 -2.74 -2.43 -33.80
N SER A 105 -1.81 -2.86 -32.94
CA SER A 105 -1.12 -4.15 -33.08
C SER A 105 -1.99 -5.33 -32.61
N GLU A 106 -2.71 -5.16 -31.51
CA GLU A 106 -3.52 -6.22 -30.91
C GLU A 106 -4.72 -5.62 -30.17
N LYS A 107 -5.90 -6.23 -30.34
CA LYS A 107 -7.09 -5.93 -29.55
C LYS A 107 -7.50 -7.18 -28.80
N LYS A 108 -7.28 -7.19 -27.49
CA LYS A 108 -7.66 -8.30 -26.63
C LYS A 108 -8.94 -7.94 -25.87
N GLU A 109 -10.02 -8.68 -26.15
CA GLU A 109 -11.25 -8.60 -25.38
C GLU A 109 -11.34 -9.79 -24.43
N THR A 110 -11.39 -9.51 -23.13
CA THR A 110 -11.59 -10.54 -22.11
C THR A 110 -12.83 -10.21 -21.30
N LEU A 111 -13.73 -11.17 -21.15
CA LEU A 111 -14.84 -11.07 -20.22
C LEU A 111 -14.30 -11.17 -18.79
N GLY A 112 -14.18 -10.02 -18.11
CA GLY A 112 -13.81 -9.97 -16.70
C GLY A 112 -14.90 -10.59 -15.83
N LYS A 113 -14.58 -11.67 -15.11
CA LYS A 113 -15.45 -12.21 -14.06
C LYS A 113 -15.14 -11.50 -12.75
N LEU A 114 -16.07 -10.66 -12.29
CA LEU A 114 -16.03 -10.08 -10.95
C LEU A 114 -16.77 -11.02 -10.00
N PHE A 115 -16.02 -11.73 -9.15
CA PHE A 115 -16.62 -12.53 -8.08
C PHE A 115 -16.93 -11.64 -6.87
N PRO A 116 -18.06 -11.88 -6.17
CA PRO A 116 -18.34 -11.16 -4.94
C PRO A 116 -17.26 -11.47 -3.90
N PRO A 117 -16.91 -10.51 -3.03
CA PRO A 117 -15.98 -10.77 -1.94
C PRO A 117 -16.56 -11.81 -0.97
N PRO A 118 -15.71 -12.54 -0.23
CA PRO A 118 -16.16 -13.47 0.79
C PRO A 118 -16.97 -12.76 1.89
N PRO A 119 -17.80 -13.51 2.66
CA PRO A 119 -18.51 -12.94 3.79
C PRO A 119 -17.55 -12.35 4.83
N PHE A 120 -18.02 -11.34 5.56
CA PHE A 120 -17.18 -10.62 6.51
C PHE A 120 -16.74 -11.51 7.69
N GLN A 121 -15.43 -11.53 7.93
CA GLN A 121 -14.80 -11.87 9.20
C GLN A 121 -14.49 -10.60 10.00
N THR A 122 -14.17 -10.73 11.29
CA THR A 122 -13.90 -9.59 12.18
C THR A 122 -12.91 -8.57 11.61
N ALA A 123 -11.78 -9.04 11.05
CA ALA A 123 -10.78 -8.15 10.46
C ALA A 123 -11.29 -7.41 9.21
N SER A 124 -11.95 -8.13 8.29
CA SER A 124 -12.51 -7.52 7.07
C SER A 124 -13.66 -6.55 7.36
N LEU A 125 -14.48 -6.84 8.38
CA LEU A 125 -15.56 -5.94 8.82
C LEU A 125 -14.96 -4.64 9.37
N GLN A 126 -13.96 -4.75 10.26
CA GLN A 126 -13.29 -3.58 10.84
C GLN A 126 -12.62 -2.72 9.77
N GLN A 127 -11.96 -3.33 8.79
CA GLN A 127 -11.34 -2.62 7.67
C GLN A 127 -12.37 -1.89 6.80
N GLU A 128 -13.44 -2.57 6.39
CA GLU A 128 -14.46 -1.98 5.52
C GLU A 128 -15.29 -0.91 6.24
N ALA A 129 -15.59 -1.09 7.53
CA ALA A 129 -16.28 -0.09 8.32
C ALA A 129 -15.42 1.17 8.54
N PHE A 130 -14.11 1.04 8.73
CA PHE A 130 -13.22 2.20 8.74
C PHE A 130 -13.15 2.89 7.38
N LYS A 131 -13.02 2.12 6.29
CA LYS A 131 -12.88 2.64 4.92
C LYS A 131 -14.13 3.36 4.42
N LYS A 132 -15.31 2.75 4.62
CA LYS A 132 -16.59 3.24 4.09
C LYS A 132 -17.33 4.16 5.06
N LEU A 133 -17.34 3.83 6.34
CA LEU A 133 -18.17 4.51 7.36
C LEU A 133 -17.35 5.39 8.32
N ARG A 134 -16.02 5.39 8.20
CA ARG A 134 -15.10 6.12 9.10
C ARG A 134 -15.28 5.74 10.58
N PHE A 135 -15.77 4.53 10.86
CA PHE A 135 -15.90 4.04 12.22
C PHE A 135 -14.55 3.59 12.76
N SER A 136 -14.22 4.00 13.99
CA SER A 136 -13.03 3.50 14.69
C SER A 136 -13.27 2.06 15.16
N SER A 137 -12.18 1.31 15.35
CA SER A 137 -12.23 -0.09 15.79
C SER A 137 -12.86 -0.27 17.18
N LYS A 138 -12.97 0.80 17.98
CA LYS A 138 -13.60 0.80 19.32
C LYS A 138 -15.10 1.11 19.27
N LYS A 139 -15.58 1.77 18.22
CA LYS A 139 -17.00 2.15 18.07
C LYS A 139 -17.85 1.00 17.47
N GLN A 140 -17.21 -0.10 17.11
CA GLN A 140 -17.81 -1.32 16.58
C GLN A 140 -17.84 -2.41 17.63
#